data_AF-A0A1X1G696-F1
#
_entry.id   AF-A0A1X1G696-F1
#
_cell.length_a   1.000
_cell.length_b   1.000
_cell.length_c   1.000
_cell.angle_alpha   90.00
_cell.angle_beta   90.00
_cell.angle_gamma   90.00
#
_symmetry.space_group_name_H-M   'P 1'
#
loop_
_entity.id
_entity.type
_entity.pdbx_description
1 polymer ?
#
loop_
_entity_poly.entity_id
_entity_poly.type
_entity_poly.pdbx_seq_one_letter_code
_entity_poly.pdbx_strand_id
1 'polypeptide(L)'
;MIPTTKKKINANIVTFNGEFPYVARGEGENGIRGYIDFDEKFLNPSNTISFGQDTVTMYYQPNAYFTGDKIQIFKLNKKYGKLTENIALYLISSMKKAFTNFSWGQSSFALDVISNIDIELPVTKSGTIDFEYMEKYIQVIKKQLIEDVVEYKNEYISKSKSTVFK
;
A
#
# COMPACT_ATOMS: atom_id res chain seq x y z
N MET A 1 9.61 -4.09 10.91
CA MET A 1 10.10 -5.48 11.02
C MET A 1 9.60 -6.22 9.79
N ILE A 2 10.44 -7.02 9.14
CA ILE A 2 10.04 -7.84 8.00
C ILE A 2 9.66 -9.22 8.57
N PRO A 3 8.38 -9.57 8.73
CA PRO A 3 8.01 -10.95 8.98
C PRO A 3 8.25 -11.76 7.70
N THR A 4 8.76 -12.97 7.84
CA THR A 4 8.88 -13.89 6.71
C THR A 4 7.49 -14.20 6.15
N THR A 5 7.35 -14.16 4.83
CA THR A 5 6.15 -14.62 4.13
C THR A 5 5.83 -16.04 4.55
N LYS A 6 4.60 -16.30 5.01
CA LYS A 6 4.25 -17.62 5.59
C LYS A 6 4.39 -18.75 4.57
N LYS A 7 3.98 -18.53 3.33
CA LYS A 7 4.20 -19.43 2.19
C LYS A 7 4.06 -18.66 0.88
N LYS A 8 4.91 -19.02 -0.09
CA LYS A 8 4.79 -18.59 -1.48
C LYS A 8 3.84 -19.54 -2.19
N ILE A 9 2.72 -19.04 -2.69
CA ILE A 9 1.71 -19.85 -3.40
C ILE A 9 1.86 -19.57 -4.89
N ASN A 10 1.99 -20.61 -5.72
CA ASN A 10 2.09 -20.39 -7.17
C ASN A 10 0.70 -20.06 -7.74
N ALA A 11 0.58 -18.94 -8.45
CA ALA A 11 -0.70 -18.53 -9.03
C ALA A 11 -1.28 -19.52 -10.06
N ASN A 12 -0.46 -20.40 -10.64
CA ASN A 12 -0.89 -21.38 -11.63
C ASN A 12 -1.54 -22.63 -11.02
N ILE A 13 -1.45 -22.82 -9.69
CA ILE A 13 -2.01 -23.99 -8.99
C ILE A 13 -3.27 -23.63 -8.17
N VAL A 14 -3.76 -22.40 -8.29
CA VAL A 14 -4.92 -21.90 -7.55
C VAL A 14 -5.97 -21.38 -8.52
N THR A 15 -7.23 -21.41 -8.11
CA THR A 15 -8.37 -20.84 -8.83
C THR A 15 -8.76 -19.50 -8.23
N PHE A 16 -9.10 -18.53 -9.08
CA PHE A 16 -9.43 -17.16 -8.66
C PHE A 16 -10.95 -16.97 -8.47
N ASN A 17 -11.52 -17.70 -7.52
CA ASN A 17 -12.94 -17.70 -7.20
C ASN A 17 -13.20 -17.86 -5.68
N GLY A 18 -12.21 -17.53 -4.85
CA GLY A 18 -12.30 -17.66 -3.39
C GLY A 18 -12.55 -16.35 -2.67
N GLU A 19 -12.31 -16.34 -1.36
CA GLU A 19 -12.62 -15.22 -0.46
C GLU A 19 -11.41 -14.33 -0.15
N PHE A 20 -10.20 -14.89 -0.08
CA PHE A 20 -9.03 -14.14 0.39
C PHE A 20 -8.25 -13.48 -0.76
N PRO A 21 -7.83 -12.21 -0.62
CA PRO A 21 -7.01 -11.56 -1.62
C PRO A 21 -5.72 -12.33 -1.89
N TYR A 22 -5.36 -12.47 -3.16
CA TYR A 22 -4.06 -12.94 -3.60
C TYR A 22 -3.25 -11.75 -4.14
N VAL A 23 -2.23 -11.36 -3.39
CA VAL A 23 -1.37 -10.22 -3.72
C VAL A 23 -0.18 -10.68 -4.55
N ALA A 24 -0.01 -10.04 -5.70
CA ALA A 24 1.06 -10.27 -6.67
C ALA A 24 1.92 -9.00 -6.86
N ARG A 25 2.93 -9.09 -7.73
CA ARG A 25 3.88 -7.99 -7.98
C ARG A 25 3.34 -6.89 -8.90
N GLY A 26 2.17 -7.10 -9.50
CA GLY A 26 1.61 -6.19 -10.50
C GLY A 26 1.31 -4.79 -9.95
N GLU A 27 1.18 -3.84 -10.87
CA GLU A 27 0.68 -2.50 -10.59
C GLU A 27 -0.85 -2.45 -10.65
N GLY A 28 -1.44 -1.54 -9.89
CA GLY A 28 -2.89 -1.35 -9.81
C GLY A 28 -3.57 -2.24 -8.77
N GLU A 29 -4.85 -1.97 -8.52
CA GLU A 29 -5.75 -2.77 -7.65
C GLU A 29 -5.14 -3.19 -6.30
N ASN A 30 -4.34 -2.32 -5.69
CA ASN A 30 -3.65 -2.60 -4.42
C ASN A 30 -2.77 -3.87 -4.45
N GLY A 31 -2.28 -4.27 -5.64
CA GLY A 31 -1.52 -5.49 -5.88
C GLY A 31 -2.37 -6.76 -5.91
N ILE A 32 -3.70 -6.67 -5.82
CA ILE A 32 -4.61 -7.81 -5.78
C ILE A 32 -4.81 -8.32 -7.22
N ARG A 33 -4.39 -9.56 -7.47
CA ARG A 33 -4.64 -10.24 -8.76
C ARG A 33 -6.05 -10.84 -8.84
N GLY A 34 -6.62 -11.17 -7.69
CA GLY A 34 -7.93 -11.79 -7.52
C GLY A 34 -8.03 -12.45 -6.15
N TYR A 35 -9.02 -13.30 -5.97
CA TYR A 35 -9.32 -13.91 -4.67
C TYR A 35 -9.25 -15.43 -4.75
N ILE A 36 -8.63 -16.07 -3.77
CA ILE A 36 -8.41 -17.51 -3.71
C ILE A 36 -8.81 -18.07 -2.35
N ASP A 37 -9.15 -19.35 -2.34
CA ASP A 37 -9.21 -20.13 -1.11
C ASP A 37 -7.98 -21.03 -1.04
N PHE A 38 -7.30 -20.99 0.10
CA PHE A 38 -6.15 -21.83 0.40
C PHE A 38 -6.11 -22.05 1.91
N ASP A 39 -5.25 -22.97 2.37
CA ASP A 39 -5.10 -23.23 3.80
C ASP A 39 -4.74 -21.94 4.56
N GLU A 40 -5.69 -21.47 5.39
CA GLU A 40 -5.64 -20.20 6.10
C GLU A 40 -4.43 -20.05 7.03
N LYS A 41 -3.79 -21.16 7.43
CA LYS A 41 -2.54 -21.07 8.21
C LYS A 41 -1.45 -20.29 7.47
N PHE A 42 -1.51 -20.26 6.14
CA PHE A 42 -0.60 -19.53 5.27
C PHE A 42 -1.03 -18.07 4.99
N LEU A 43 -2.14 -17.59 5.55
CA LEU A 43 -2.54 -16.19 5.42
C LEU A 43 -1.51 -15.27 6.05
N ASN A 44 -1.06 -14.29 5.28
CA ASN A 44 -0.33 -13.17 5.80
C ASN A 44 -1.29 -12.25 6.57
N PRO A 45 -0.82 -11.60 7.65
CA PRO A 45 -1.68 -10.79 8.50
C PRO A 45 -2.17 -9.53 7.77
N SER A 46 -3.37 -9.06 8.10
CA SER A 46 -3.87 -7.72 7.78
C SER A 46 -2.99 -6.62 8.38
N ASN A 47 -3.21 -5.37 7.94
CA ASN A 47 -2.53 -4.17 8.45
C ASN A 47 -1.01 -4.23 8.23
N THR A 48 -0.62 -4.61 7.02
CA THR A 48 0.78 -4.66 6.57
C THR A 48 0.95 -3.95 5.23
N ILE A 49 2.19 -3.71 4.84
CA ILE A 49 2.53 -3.25 3.48
C ILE A 49 3.12 -4.43 2.72
N SER A 50 2.53 -4.77 1.57
CA SER A 50 3.11 -5.70 0.62
C SER A 50 4.06 -4.97 -0.31
N PHE A 51 5.23 -5.55 -0.56
CA PHE A 51 6.25 -4.99 -1.44
C PHE A 51 6.68 -5.98 -2.52
N GLY A 52 6.39 -5.66 -3.78
CA GLY A 52 6.86 -6.39 -4.93
C GLY A 52 8.31 -6.02 -5.25
N GLN A 53 9.25 -6.91 -4.95
CA GLN A 53 10.68 -6.58 -5.02
C GLN A 53 11.15 -6.19 -6.43
N ASP A 54 10.76 -6.96 -7.45
CA ASP A 54 11.22 -6.71 -8.83
C ASP A 54 10.56 -5.48 -9.47
N THR A 55 9.36 -5.12 -9.01
CA THR A 55 8.51 -4.07 -9.59
C THR A 55 8.47 -2.81 -8.74
N VAL A 56 9.07 -2.84 -7.54
CA VAL A 56 9.08 -1.76 -6.54
C VAL A 56 7.66 -1.30 -6.18
N THR A 57 6.67 -2.18 -6.31
CA THR A 57 5.28 -1.85 -5.97
C THR A 57 5.05 -1.98 -4.47
N MET A 58 4.35 -1.01 -3.88
CA MET A 58 4.05 -0.97 -2.45
C MET A 58 2.58 -0.65 -2.22
N TYR A 59 1.93 -1.52 -1.46
CA TYR A 59 0.47 -1.48 -1.24
C TYR A 59 0.14 -1.84 0.21
N TYR A 60 -0.82 -1.11 0.80
CA TYR A 60 -1.31 -1.40 2.14
C TYR A 60 -2.39 -2.47 2.08
N GLN A 61 -2.27 -3.54 2.86
CA GLN A 61 -3.21 -4.65 2.88
C GLN A 61 -4.12 -4.55 4.12
N PRO A 62 -5.38 -4.10 3.98
CA PRO A 62 -6.29 -3.95 5.11
C PRO A 62 -6.77 -5.29 5.65
N ASN A 63 -6.78 -6.34 4.82
CA ASN A 63 -7.27 -7.67 5.14
C ASN A 63 -6.12 -8.70 5.12
N ALA A 64 -6.33 -9.84 5.76
CA ALA A 64 -5.42 -10.98 5.63
C ALA A 64 -5.41 -11.48 4.18
N TYR A 65 -4.28 -11.97 3.70
CA TYR A 65 -4.07 -12.22 2.27
C TYR A 65 -3.04 -13.32 2.00
N PHE A 66 -3.13 -13.92 0.81
CA PHE A 66 -2.11 -14.82 0.27
C PHE A 66 -1.17 -14.06 -0.67
N THR A 67 0.04 -14.59 -0.87
CA THR A 67 1.02 -13.98 -1.77
C THR A 67 1.75 -15.02 -2.62
N GLY A 68 2.12 -14.58 -3.82
CA GLY A 68 3.06 -15.29 -4.66
C GLY A 68 4.52 -15.10 -4.28
N ASP A 69 5.40 -15.40 -5.23
CA ASP A 69 6.84 -15.20 -5.06
C ASP A 69 7.23 -13.71 -5.11
N LYS A 70 8.36 -13.40 -4.47
CA LYS A 70 9.00 -12.06 -4.44
C LYS A 70 8.12 -10.92 -3.92
N ILE A 71 7.18 -11.25 -3.04
CA ILE A 71 6.46 -10.29 -2.20
C ILE A 71 7.07 -10.33 -0.80
N GLN A 72 7.56 -9.17 -0.34
CA GLN A 72 7.92 -8.95 1.05
C GLN A 72 6.76 -8.32 1.80
N ILE A 73 6.73 -8.57 3.11
CA ILE A 73 5.69 -8.06 4.00
C ILE A 73 6.39 -7.12 4.98
N PHE A 74 5.84 -5.93 5.17
CA PHE A 74 6.31 -5.00 6.17
C PHE A 74 5.23 -4.79 7.22
N LYS A 75 5.61 -4.98 8.48
CA LYS A 75 4.78 -4.59 9.63
C LYS A 75 5.50 -3.56 10.48
N LEU A 76 4.70 -2.65 11.03
CA LEU A 76 5.18 -1.74 12.05
C LEU A 76 5.64 -2.53 13.28
N ASN A 77 6.76 -2.12 13.88
CA ASN A 77 7.21 -2.73 15.12
C ASN A 77 6.17 -2.43 16.21
N LYS A 78 5.78 -3.43 17.01
CA LYS A 78 4.78 -3.29 18.08
C LYS A 78 5.07 -2.13 19.04
N LYS A 79 6.34 -1.79 19.25
CA LYS A 79 6.74 -0.65 20.09
C LYS A 79 6.25 0.71 19.59
N TYR A 80 5.92 0.81 18.30
CA TYR A 80 5.37 2.00 17.65
C TYR A 80 3.84 1.91 17.44
N GLY A 81 3.18 0.91 18.03
CA GLY A 81 1.74 0.73 17.92
C GLY A 81 1.31 -0.08 16.70
N LYS A 82 0.15 0.28 16.13
CA LYS A 82 -0.48 -0.40 14.99
C LYS A 82 -0.23 0.38 13.71
N LEU A 83 -0.04 -0.35 12.61
CA LEU A 83 -0.03 0.25 11.28
C LEU A 83 -1.48 0.52 10.84
N THR A 84 -1.88 1.78 10.79
CA THR A 84 -3.15 2.19 10.20
C THR A 84 -2.99 2.37 8.68
N GLU A 85 -4.10 2.45 7.96
CA GLU A 85 -4.09 2.78 6.54
C GLU A 85 -3.38 4.13 6.28
N ASN A 86 -3.69 5.15 7.07
CA ASN A 86 -3.12 6.49 6.87
C ASN A 86 -1.61 6.52 7.15
N ILE A 87 -1.14 5.91 8.24
CA ILE A 87 0.30 5.76 8.48
C ILE A 87 0.96 4.96 7.33
N ALA A 88 0.32 3.89 6.87
CA ALA A 88 0.85 3.10 5.75
C ALA A 88 0.96 3.92 4.46
N LEU A 89 -0.07 4.69 4.10
CA LEU A 89 -0.06 5.55 2.92
C LEU A 89 1.02 6.62 3.00
N TYR A 90 1.22 7.23 4.17
CA TYR A 90 2.32 8.16 4.39
C TYR A 90 3.68 7.49 4.16
N LEU A 91 3.92 6.35 4.83
CA LEU A 91 5.17 5.61 4.71
C LEU A 91 5.45 5.14 3.27
N ILE A 92 4.43 4.62 2.58
CA ILE A 92 4.52 4.25 1.16
C ILE A 92 4.92 5.45 0.31
N SER A 93 4.35 6.62 0.59
CA SER A 93 4.67 7.85 -0.16
C SER A 93 6.11 8.31 0.09
N SER A 94 6.57 8.29 1.35
CA SER A 94 7.97 8.56 1.70
C SER A 94 8.94 7.57 1.04
N MET A 95 8.63 6.27 1.07
CA MET A 95 9.46 5.24 0.42
C MET A 95 9.52 5.43 -1.10
N LYS A 96 8.38 5.71 -1.75
CA LYS A 96 8.35 5.99 -3.19
C LYS A 96 9.23 7.20 -3.55
N LYS A 97 9.17 8.29 -2.77
CA LYS A 97 10.04 9.46 -2.95
C LYS A 97 11.53 9.11 -2.77
N ALA A 98 11.87 8.24 -1.83
CA ALA A 98 13.25 7.79 -1.68
C ALA A 98 13.71 6.97 -2.90
N PHE A 99 12.82 6.13 -3.45
CA PHE A 99 13.12 5.29 -4.63
C PHE A 99 13.16 6.06 -5.95
N THR A 100 12.53 7.24 -6.08
CA THR A 100 12.67 8.03 -7.32
C THR A 100 14.10 8.50 -7.58
N ASN A 101 14.92 8.60 -6.53
CA ASN A 101 16.34 8.97 -6.65
C ASN A 101 17.24 7.76 -6.97
N PHE A 102 16.70 6.54 -6.96
CA PHE A 102 17.41 5.31 -7.32
C PHE A 102 17.23 5.07 -8.83
N SER A 103 18.24 5.46 -9.62
CA SER A 103 18.22 5.29 -11.08
C SER A 103 18.00 3.82 -11.47
N TRP A 104 16.93 3.58 -12.23
CA TRP A 104 16.60 2.29 -12.81
C TRP A 104 17.71 1.81 -13.77
N GLY A 105 18.26 0.62 -13.52
CA GLY A 105 19.12 -0.06 -14.50
C GLY A 105 20.44 -0.65 -13.99
N GLN A 106 20.81 -0.46 -12.72
CA GLN A 106 21.96 -1.14 -12.14
C GLN A 106 21.47 -2.25 -11.21
N SER A 107 21.47 -3.47 -11.75
CA SER A 107 21.58 -4.74 -11.01
C SER A 107 20.94 -4.80 -9.62
N SER A 108 19.75 -5.40 -9.60
CA SER A 108 19.06 -6.00 -8.45
C SER A 108 18.60 -5.04 -7.34
N PHE A 109 17.27 -4.94 -7.22
CA PHE A 109 16.54 -4.68 -5.97
C PHE A 109 16.77 -5.80 -4.95
N ALA A 110 18.04 -6.11 -4.72
CA ALA A 110 18.46 -7.03 -3.70
C ALA A 110 18.09 -6.41 -2.35
N LEU A 111 17.65 -7.28 -1.44
CA LEU A 111 17.10 -6.86 -0.15
C LEU A 111 18.06 -5.98 0.65
N ASP A 112 19.36 -6.21 0.49
CA ASP A 112 20.45 -5.43 1.06
C ASP A 112 20.42 -3.97 0.59
N VAL A 113 20.25 -3.71 -0.70
CA VAL A 113 20.16 -2.35 -1.24
C VAL A 113 18.94 -1.63 -0.68
N ILE A 114 17.77 -2.27 -0.72
CA ILE A 114 16.52 -1.67 -0.22
C ILE A 114 16.56 -1.45 1.30
N SER A 115 17.20 -2.36 2.04
CA SER A 115 17.30 -2.24 3.50
C SER A 115 18.13 -1.06 3.98
N ASN A 116 18.98 -0.50 3.11
CA ASN A 116 19.85 0.64 3.41
C ASN A 116 19.29 1.98 2.91
N ILE A 117 18.07 2.01 2.36
CA ILE A 117 17.47 3.25 1.87
C ILE A 117 16.86 4.00 3.04
N ASP A 118 17.44 5.16 3.32
CA ASP A 118 16.92 6.10 4.32
C ASP A 118 15.65 6.76 3.81
N ILE A 119 14.66 6.85 4.71
CA ILE A 119 13.41 7.56 4.47
C ILE A 119 13.27 8.72 5.45
N GLU A 120 12.88 9.88 4.93
CA GLU A 120 12.58 11.04 5.75
C GLU A 120 11.19 10.89 6.38
N LEU A 121 11.15 10.98 7.71
CA LEU A 121 9.92 10.90 8.49
C LEU A 121 9.77 12.14 9.39
N PRO A 122 8.54 12.61 9.62
CA PRO A 122 8.26 13.69 10.56
C PRO A 122 8.64 13.25 11.98
N VAL A 123 9.14 14.21 12.75
CA VAL A 123 9.49 14.03 14.15
C VAL A 123 8.78 15.07 15.02
N THR A 124 8.40 14.65 16.21
CA THR A 124 7.86 15.52 17.26
C THR A 124 8.96 16.44 17.79
N LYS A 125 8.57 17.43 18.60
CA LYS A 125 9.53 18.32 19.28
C LYS A 125 10.53 17.56 20.19
N SER A 126 10.19 16.35 20.63
CA SER A 126 11.08 15.49 21.42
C SER A 126 12.02 14.62 20.57
N GLY A 127 11.97 14.74 19.24
CA GLY A 127 12.82 13.98 18.31
C GLY A 127 12.34 12.55 18.05
N THR A 128 11.14 12.18 18.49
CA THR A 128 10.54 10.87 18.21
C THR A 128 9.68 10.94 16.95
N ILE A 129 9.53 9.82 16.22
CA ILE A 129 8.73 9.76 14.99
C ILE A 129 7.28 10.19 15.30
N ASP A 130 6.76 11.14 14.51
CA ASP A 130 5.44 11.73 14.69
C ASP A 130 4.37 10.97 13.89
N PHE A 131 3.94 9.82 14.41
CA PHE A 131 2.87 9.02 13.79
C PHE A 131 1.51 9.73 13.81
N GLU A 132 1.27 10.60 14.79
CA GLU A 132 0.01 11.36 14.87
C GLU A 132 -0.08 12.38 13.74
N TYR A 133 1.04 13.04 13.42
CA TYR A 133 1.14 13.89 12.24
C TYR A 133 0.87 13.10 10.95
N MET A 134 1.51 11.93 10.76
CA MET A 134 1.29 11.10 9.56
C MET A 134 -0.19 10.75 9.37
N GLU A 135 -0.85 10.33 10.45
CA GLU A 135 -2.28 9.99 10.48
C GLU A 135 -3.14 11.19 10.06
N LYS A 136 -2.97 12.33 10.73
CA LYS A 136 -3.75 13.55 10.47
C LYS A 136 -3.48 14.12 9.09
N TYR A 137 -2.23 14.09 8.62
CA TYR A 137 -1.84 14.63 7.33
C TYR A 137 -2.57 13.91 6.19
N ILE A 138 -2.54 12.57 6.18
CA ILE A 138 -3.27 11.79 5.18
C ILE A 138 -4.78 11.95 5.35
N GLN A 139 -5.29 12.05 6.58
CA GLN A 139 -6.72 12.31 6.80
C GLN A 139 -7.17 13.65 6.21
N VAL A 140 -6.37 14.72 6.35
CA VAL A 140 -6.66 16.04 5.77
C VAL A 140 -6.65 15.97 4.25
N ILE A 141 -5.65 15.32 3.65
CA ILE A 141 -5.59 15.13 2.18
C ILE A 141 -6.84 14.39 1.68
N LYS A 142 -7.22 13.28 2.33
CA LYS A 142 -8.42 12.51 1.97
C LYS A 142 -9.69 13.38 2.04
N LYS A 143 -9.84 14.20 3.08
CA LYS A 143 -10.97 15.12 3.22
C LYS A 143 -11.02 16.15 2.11
N GLN A 144 -9.89 16.81 1.83
CA GLN A 144 -9.79 17.79 0.74
C GLN A 144 -10.18 17.18 -0.61
N LEU A 145 -9.65 15.99 -0.93
CA LEU A 145 -9.98 15.28 -2.16
C LEU A 145 -11.47 14.93 -2.27
N ILE A 146 -12.12 14.56 -1.17
CA ILE A 146 -13.57 14.29 -1.15
C ILE A 146 -14.36 15.57 -1.42
N GLU A 147 -13.98 16.69 -0.80
CA GLU A 147 -14.58 18.00 -1.04
C GLU A 147 -14.47 18.40 -2.52
N ASP A 148 -13.26 18.33 -3.09
CA ASP A 148 -13.01 18.65 -4.50
C ASP A 148 -13.86 17.77 -5.45
N VAL A 149 -14.00 16.48 -5.16
CA VAL A 149 -14.82 15.55 -5.97
C VAL A 149 -16.32 15.88 -5.86
N VAL A 150 -16.79 16.26 -4.68
CA VAL A 150 -18.19 16.68 -4.47
C VAL A 150 -18.49 17.97 -5.23
N GLU A 151 -17.60 18.95 -5.17
CA GLU A 151 -17.72 20.20 -5.92
C GLU A 151 -17.78 19.94 -7.44
N TYR A 152 -16.84 19.14 -7.97
CA TYR A 152 -16.83 18.75 -9.38
C TYR A 152 -18.15 18.07 -9.81
N LYS A 153 -18.66 17.13 -9.00
CA LYS A 153 -19.93 16.45 -9.26
C LYS A 153 -21.10 17.44 -9.32
N ASN A 154 -21.15 18.39 -8.40
CA ASN A 154 -22.21 19.40 -8.35
C ASN A 154 -22.19 20.31 -9.58
N GLU A 155 -21.00 20.74 -10.02
CA GLU A 155 -20.84 21.51 -11.27
C GLU A 155 -21.25 20.71 -12.51
N TYR A 156 -20.90 19.42 -12.57
CA TYR A 156 -21.26 18.56 -13.70
C TYR A 156 -22.78 18.41 -13.80
N ILE A 157 -23.46 18.20 -12.67
CA ILE A 157 -24.91 18.07 -12.60
C ILE A 157 -25.60 19.39 -13.00
N SER A 158 -25.09 20.54 -12.56
CA SER A 158 -25.69 21.84 -12.89
C SER A 158 -25.63 22.14 -14.40
N LYS A 159 -24.48 21.91 -15.03
CA LYS A 159 -24.28 22.03 -16.49
C LYS A 159 -25.18 21.08 -17.30
N SER A 160 -25.36 19.86 -16.79
CA SER A 160 -26.22 18.85 -17.43
C SER A 160 -27.71 19.23 -17.34
N LYS A 161 -28.16 19.82 -16.22
CA LYS A 161 -29.54 20.28 -16.05
C LYS A 161 -29.88 21.54 -16.86
N SER A 162 -28.90 22.40 -17.16
CA SER A 162 -29.10 23.56 -18.04
C SER A 162 -29.19 23.21 -19.53
N THR A 163 -28.83 21.98 -19.91
CA THR A 163 -28.92 21.48 -21.30
C THR A 163 -30.24 20.74 -21.49
N VAL A 164 -31.36 21.46 -21.52
CA VAL A 164 -32.63 20.92 -22.04
C VAL A 164 -32.82 21.50 -23.44
N PHE A 165 -32.80 20.62 -24.44
CA PHE A 165 -32.96 20.99 -25.86
C PHE A 165 -34.31 21.69 -26.08
N LYS A 166 -34.26 22.84 -26.76
CA LYS A 166 -35.42 23.51 -27.36
C LYS A 166 -35.74 22.89 -28.73
#